data_AF-A0A0M2V6F3-F1
#
_entry.id   AF-A0A0M2V6F3-F1
#
_cell.length_a   1.000
_cell.length_b   1.000
_cell.length_c   1.000
_cell.angle_alpha   90.00
_cell.angle_beta   90.00
_cell.angle_gamma   90.00
#
_symmetry.space_group_name_H-M   'P 1'
#
loop_
_entity.id
_entity.type
_entity.pdbx_description
1 polymer ?
#
loop_
_entity_poly.entity_id
_entity_poly.type
_entity_poly.pdbx_seq_one_letter_code
_entity_poly.pdbx_strand_id
1 'polypeptide(L)'
;MNGNKPITPGDWSDPDDAPELTDDFFDRADEFQGAQLIRRGRPKADCPKQALTVRYDSDVIAAFKVTGRGWQTRMNLALKDWLKTHSPHDYK
;
A
#
# COMPACT_ATOMS: atom_id res chain seq x y z
N MET A 1 40.24 -18.54 -47.65
CA MET A 1 38.89 -18.44 -48.24
C MET A 1 37.87 -18.32 -47.12
N ASN A 2 36.84 -17.49 -47.38
CA ASN A 2 35.73 -17.00 -46.56
C ASN A 2 35.32 -17.76 -45.29
N GLY A 3 35.24 -17.01 -44.19
CA GLY A 3 34.29 -17.26 -43.11
C GLY A 3 33.19 -16.20 -43.14
N ASN A 4 32.12 -16.42 -43.92
CA ASN A 4 30.92 -15.59 -43.83
C ASN A 4 30.26 -15.84 -42.47
N LYS A 5 30.30 -14.84 -41.57
CA LYS A 5 29.44 -14.84 -40.40
C LYS A 5 28.00 -14.51 -40.86
N PRO A 6 26.99 -15.30 -40.46
CA PRO A 6 25.61 -14.95 -40.73
C PRO A 6 25.26 -13.65 -39.99
N ILE A 7 24.64 -12.72 -40.71
CA ILE A 7 23.98 -11.53 -40.19
C ILE A 7 22.99 -11.98 -39.12
N THR A 8 23.19 -11.52 -37.89
CA THR A 8 22.14 -11.55 -36.86
C THR A 8 20.99 -10.71 -37.38
N PRO A 9 19.74 -11.21 -37.47
CA PRO A 9 18.60 -10.33 -37.68
C PRO A 9 18.47 -9.48 -36.41
N GLY A 10 19.04 -8.28 -36.44
CA GLY A 10 18.66 -7.26 -35.48
C GLY A 10 17.26 -6.81 -35.86
N ASP A 11 16.27 -7.07 -35.01
CA ASP A 11 14.98 -6.37 -35.00
C ASP A 11 15.23 -4.90 -34.60
N TRP A 12 16.00 -4.19 -35.43
CA TRP A 12 16.23 -2.78 -35.27
C TRP A 12 15.05 -2.07 -35.91
N SER A 13 14.04 -1.80 -35.08
CA SER A 13 12.98 -0.86 -35.42
C SER A 13 13.59 0.54 -35.53
N ASP A 14 13.28 1.20 -36.65
CA ASP A 14 13.72 2.56 -36.92
C ASP A 14 13.20 3.51 -35.82
N PRO A 15 14.05 4.30 -35.15
CA PRO A 15 13.63 5.29 -34.16
C PRO A 15 12.60 6.30 -34.71
N ASP A 16 12.57 6.51 -36.02
CA ASP A 16 11.63 7.41 -36.69
C ASP A 16 10.25 6.76 -36.98
N ASP A 17 10.11 5.43 -36.80
CA ASP A 17 8.85 4.68 -36.94
C ASP A 17 8.18 4.45 -35.58
N ALA A 18 8.41 5.36 -34.63
CA ALA A 18 7.83 5.32 -33.30
C ALA A 18 6.30 5.53 -33.36
N PRO A 19 5.50 4.78 -32.58
CA PRO A 19 4.05 4.96 -32.55
C PRO A 19 3.68 6.36 -32.06
N GLU A 20 2.60 6.91 -32.62
CA GLU A 20 2.09 8.22 -32.19
C GLU A 20 1.63 8.17 -30.72
N LEU A 21 2.04 9.20 -29.96
CA LEU A 21 1.60 9.42 -28.57
C LEU A 21 0.19 10.01 -28.56
N THR A 22 -0.80 9.18 -28.86
CA THR A 22 -2.23 9.57 -28.86
C THR A 22 -2.78 9.71 -27.45
N ASP A 23 -3.95 10.32 -27.29
CA ASP A 23 -4.60 10.48 -25.98
C ASP A 23 -4.83 9.11 -25.28
N ASP A 24 -5.14 8.06 -26.04
CA ASP A 24 -5.28 6.69 -25.54
C ASP A 24 -3.99 6.16 -24.88
N PHE A 25 -2.82 6.60 -25.36
CA PHE A 25 -1.53 6.27 -24.75
C PHE A 25 -1.40 6.93 -23.37
N PHE A 26 -1.73 8.23 -23.27
CA PHE A 26 -1.66 8.97 -22.01
C PHE A 26 -2.70 8.49 -20.98
N ASP A 27 -3.87 8.06 -21.43
CA ASP A 27 -4.92 7.53 -20.56
C ASP A 27 -4.52 6.24 -19.84
N ARG A 28 -3.65 5.43 -20.47
CA ARG A 28 -3.14 4.17 -19.91
C ARG A 28 -1.73 4.29 -19.35
N ALA A 29 -1.09 5.44 -19.51
CA ALA A 29 0.28 5.65 -19.09
C ALA A 29 0.40 5.70 -17.56
N ASP A 30 1.44 5.06 -17.08
CA ASP A 30 1.88 5.13 -15.69
C ASP A 30 2.81 6.35 -15.51
N GLU A 31 2.55 7.21 -14.52
CA GLU A 31 3.39 8.36 -14.24
C GLU A 31 4.58 7.95 -13.35
N PHE A 32 5.80 8.19 -13.82
CA PHE A 32 7.03 7.94 -13.08
C PHE A 32 7.75 9.24 -12.73
N GLN A 33 8.14 9.41 -11.47
CA GLN A 33 9.13 10.41 -11.05
C GLN A 33 10.46 9.69 -10.77
N GLY A 34 11.41 9.81 -11.70
CA GLY A 34 12.65 9.04 -11.66
C GLY A 34 12.36 7.54 -11.81
N ALA A 35 12.81 6.73 -10.84
CA ALA A 35 12.53 5.28 -10.82
C ALA A 35 11.25 4.90 -10.06
N GLN A 36 10.49 5.87 -9.53
CA GLN A 36 9.31 5.61 -8.71
C GLN A 36 8.00 5.80 -9.50
N LEU A 37 7.18 4.75 -9.51
CA LEU A 37 5.81 4.78 -10.03
C LEU A 37 4.89 5.53 -9.07
N ILE A 38 4.27 6.61 -9.55
CA ILE A 38 3.27 7.36 -8.79
C ILE A 38 1.94 6.62 -8.89
N ARG A 39 1.65 5.83 -7.86
CA ARG A 39 0.37 5.13 -7.76
C ARG A 39 -0.73 6.13 -7.46
N ARG A 40 -1.72 6.23 -8.34
CA ARG A 40 -2.97 6.94 -8.11
C ARG A 40 -3.68 6.35 -6.89
N GLY A 41 -3.92 7.15 -5.84
CA GLY A 41 -4.64 6.71 -4.64
C GLY A 41 -4.34 7.51 -3.36
N ARG A 42 -5.04 7.21 -2.26
CA ARG A 42 -4.76 7.80 -0.94
C ARG A 42 -3.32 7.43 -0.53
N PRO A 43 -2.50 8.41 -0.08
CA PRO A 43 -1.14 8.12 0.38
C PRO A 43 -1.16 7.05 1.48
N LYS A 44 -0.16 6.16 1.43
CA LYS A 44 0.03 5.13 2.45
C LYS A 44 0.23 5.81 3.79
N ALA A 45 -0.53 5.42 4.81
CA ALA A 45 -0.35 5.95 6.16
C ALA A 45 1.02 5.51 6.71
N ASP A 46 1.77 6.43 7.31
CA ASP A 46 3.11 6.17 7.86
C ASP A 46 3.07 5.11 8.98
N CYS A 47 2.01 5.13 9.80
CA CYS A 47 1.78 4.18 10.89
C CYS A 47 0.42 3.50 10.72
N PRO A 48 0.31 2.42 9.92
CA PRO A 48 -0.95 1.71 9.73
C PRO A 48 -1.35 0.97 11.01
N LYS A 49 -2.67 0.85 11.26
CA LYS A 49 -3.19 -0.02 12.32
C LYS A 49 -2.87 -1.46 11.98
N GLN A 50 -2.34 -2.21 12.94
CA GLN A 50 -2.10 -3.65 12.76
C GLN A 50 -3.39 -4.42 13.01
N ALA A 51 -3.77 -5.26 12.05
CA ALA A 51 -4.88 -6.19 12.21
C ALA A 51 -4.36 -7.43 12.96
N LEU A 52 -4.78 -7.59 14.22
CA LEU A 52 -4.43 -8.74 15.06
C LEU A 52 -5.71 -9.47 15.48
N THR A 53 -5.61 -10.79 15.62
CA THR A 53 -6.70 -11.61 16.17
C THR A 53 -6.46 -11.77 17.67
N VAL A 54 -7.17 -10.99 18.49
CA VAL A 54 -7.09 -11.02 19.96
C VAL A 54 -8.46 -11.35 20.54
N ARG A 55 -8.49 -12.12 21.62
CA ARG A 55 -9.70 -12.40 22.39
C ARG A 55 -9.79 -11.45 23.57
N TYR A 56 -10.97 -10.88 23.76
CA TYR A 56 -11.30 -10.00 24.88
C TYR A 56 -12.46 -10.62 25.67
N ASP A 57 -12.55 -10.30 26.96
CA ASP A 57 -13.70 -10.69 27.77
C ASP A 57 -15.01 -10.14 27.20
N SER A 58 -16.09 -10.93 27.36
CA SER A 58 -17.42 -10.61 26.85
C SER A 58 -17.91 -9.25 27.35
N ASP A 59 -17.63 -8.95 28.61
CA ASP A 59 -18.19 -7.80 29.31
C ASP A 59 -17.55 -6.50 28.81
N VAL A 60 -16.25 -6.54 28.52
CA VAL A 60 -15.51 -5.43 27.91
C VAL A 60 -16.08 -5.13 26.52
N ILE A 61 -16.25 -6.16 25.69
CA ILE A 61 -16.81 -6.00 24.35
C ILE A 61 -18.26 -5.47 24.41
N ALA A 62 -19.08 -5.99 25.33
CA ALA A 62 -20.46 -5.57 25.50
C ALA A 62 -20.54 -4.08 25.87
N ALA A 63 -19.74 -3.63 26.85
CA ALA A 63 -19.68 -2.23 27.27
C ALA A 63 -19.35 -1.29 26.10
N PHE A 64 -18.35 -1.64 25.28
CA PHE A 64 -18.02 -0.82 24.12
C PHE A 64 -19.08 -0.93 23.01
N LYS A 65 -19.65 -2.11 22.73
CA LYS A 65 -20.67 -2.26 21.68
C LYS A 65 -21.91 -1.40 21.91
N VAL A 66 -22.33 -1.22 23.16
CA VAL A 66 -23.47 -0.35 23.52
C VAL A 66 -23.25 1.10 23.06
N THR A 67 -22.00 1.56 22.95
CA THR A 67 -21.69 2.91 22.45
C THR A 67 -22.01 3.11 20.96
N GLY A 68 -22.34 2.04 20.23
CA GLY A 68 -22.78 2.09 18.84
C GLY A 68 -21.65 2.17 17.82
N ARG A 69 -21.91 2.83 16.67
CA ARG A 69 -20.94 2.92 15.55
C ARG A 69 -19.60 3.49 16.02
N GLY A 70 -18.51 2.87 15.59
CA GLY A 70 -17.15 3.30 15.96
C GLY A 70 -16.67 2.82 17.33
N TRP A 71 -17.36 1.87 17.97
CA TRP A 71 -16.95 1.34 19.27
C TRP A 71 -15.52 0.77 19.28
N GLN A 72 -15.07 0.14 18.19
CA GLN A 72 -13.69 -0.34 18.07
C GLN A 72 -12.66 0.81 18.11
N THR A 73 -12.98 1.93 17.47
CA THR A 73 -12.13 3.13 17.53
C THR A 73 -12.08 3.69 18.94
N ARG A 74 -13.23 3.75 19.64
CA ARG A 74 -13.29 4.18 21.05
C ARG A 74 -12.50 3.25 21.96
N MET A 75 -12.62 1.94 21.78
CA MET A 75 -11.85 0.94 22.52
C MET A 75 -10.34 1.14 22.32
N ASN A 76 -9.90 1.37 21.08
CA ASN A 76 -8.49 1.67 20.79
C ASN A 76 -8.02 2.98 21.44
N LEU A 77 -8.86 4.02 21.46
CA LEU A 77 -8.52 5.28 22.15
C LEU A 77 -8.41 5.09 23.67
N ALA A 78 -9.32 4.30 24.27
CA ALA A 78 -9.26 3.97 25.69
C ALA A 78 -7.97 3.20 26.04
N LEU A 79 -7.59 2.20 25.23
CA LEU A 79 -6.32 1.48 25.42
C LEU A 79 -5.11 2.40 25.29
N LYS A 80 -5.12 3.33 24.31
CA LYS A 80 -4.06 4.34 24.17
C LYS A 80 -3.97 5.26 25.38
N ASP A 81 -5.10 5.66 25.95
CA ASP A 81 -5.12 6.55 27.11
C ASP A 81 -4.64 5.83 28.38
N TRP A 82 -5.07 4.58 28.55
CA TRP A 82 -4.60 3.71 29.63
C TRP A 82 -3.07 3.54 29.60
N LEU A 83 -2.48 3.35 28.43
CA LEU A 83 -1.01 3.24 28.25
C LEU A 83 -0.22 4.52 28.59
N LYS A 84 -0.87 5.70 28.69
CA LYS A 84 -0.18 6.92 29.14
C LYS A 84 0.06 6.92 30.64
N THR A 85 -0.79 6.21 31.38
CA THR A 85 -0.84 6.24 32.85
C THR A 85 -0.38 4.93 33.47
N HIS A 86 -0.39 3.83 32.71
CA HIS A 86 -0.08 2.49 33.18
C HIS A 86 0.96 1.82 32.26
N SER A 87 1.80 0.97 32.87
CA SER A 87 2.74 0.13 32.13
C SER A 87 2.16 -1.28 32.00
N PRO A 88 2.17 -1.90 30.81
CA PRO A 88 1.72 -3.29 30.63
C PRO A 88 2.54 -4.31 31.42
N HIS A 89 3.74 -3.94 31.87
CA HIS A 89 4.63 -4.82 32.64
C HIS A 89 4.14 -5.09 34.07
N ASP A 90 3.16 -4.33 34.54
CA ASP A 90 2.63 -4.46 35.91
C ASP A 90 1.70 -5.68 36.07
N TYR A 91 1.37 -6.37 34.97
CA TYR A 91 0.49 -7.53 34.96
C TYR A 91 1.24 -8.77 34.46
N LYS A 92 1.18 -9.86 35.23
CA LYS A 92 1.81 -11.16 34.94
C LYS A 92 0.75 -12.26 34.87
#